data_AF-A0A9P5P316-F1
#
_entry.id   AF-A0A9P5P316-F1
#
_cell.length_a   1.000
_cell.length_b   1.000
_cell.length_c   1.000
_cell.angle_alpha   90.00
_cell.angle_beta   90.00
_cell.angle_gamma   90.00
#
_symmetry.space_group_name_H-M   'P 1'
#
loop_
_entity.id
_entity.type
_entity.pdbx_description
1 polymer ?
#
loop_
_entity_poly.entity_id
_entity_poly.type
_entity_poly.pdbx_seq_one_letter_code
_entity_poly.pdbx_strand_id
1 'polypeptide(L)'
;MPSLRNNFPGGVFGAAAFNFGGNVWTFKHRDFQNWTFGWCAITALGNFDATQSAQLILWELKLVIDFPHASTILIPSAVITHSNTPVAEGDIRTSFTQYTAGAIFRWVENGCLTEDNLKKADPVRYRQMMQDKATAVSRRLGLYSTVDELLSMLE
;
A
#
# COMPACT_ATOMS: atom_id res chain seq x y z
N MET A 1 -16.63 17.15 2.61
CA MET A 1 -15.87 18.02 1.68
C MET A 1 -16.33 17.73 0.26
N PRO A 2 -17.23 18.53 -0.32
CA PRO A 2 -17.81 18.27 -1.65
C PRO A 2 -16.84 18.51 -2.82
N SER A 3 -15.68 19.12 -2.57
CA SER A 3 -14.73 19.58 -3.61
C SER A 3 -13.51 18.66 -3.81
N LEU A 4 -13.36 17.61 -3.00
CA LEU A 4 -12.25 16.66 -3.14
C LEU A 4 -12.40 15.87 -4.44
N ARG A 5 -11.33 15.80 -5.22
CA ARG A 5 -11.24 15.02 -6.45
C ARG A 5 -10.25 13.90 -6.25
N ASN A 6 -10.52 12.75 -6.87
CA ASN A 6 -9.55 11.66 -6.93
C ASN A 6 -8.31 12.12 -7.70
N ASN A 7 -7.14 11.57 -7.35
CA ASN A 7 -5.89 11.87 -8.05
C ASN A 7 -5.98 11.51 -9.54
N PHE A 8 -6.68 10.42 -9.86
CA PHE A 8 -6.91 9.94 -11.23
C PHE A 8 -8.37 9.48 -11.38
N PRO A 9 -8.96 9.59 -12.59
CA PRO A 9 -10.27 9.01 -12.87
C PRO A 9 -10.30 7.51 -12.52
N GLY A 10 -11.31 7.07 -11.77
CA GLY A 10 -11.44 5.67 -11.32
C GLY A 10 -10.44 5.23 -10.24
N GLY A 11 -9.50 6.08 -9.82
CA GLY A 11 -8.55 5.76 -8.76
C GLY A 11 -9.20 5.77 -7.37
N VAL A 12 -8.87 4.76 -6.56
CA VAL A 12 -9.37 4.60 -5.17
C VAL A 12 -8.35 5.04 -4.10
N PHE A 13 -7.16 5.45 -4.53
CA PHE A 13 -6.04 5.78 -3.63
C PHE A 13 -6.01 7.27 -3.26
N GLY A 14 -5.80 7.56 -1.98
CA GLY A 14 -5.73 8.92 -1.45
C GLY A 14 -4.45 9.67 -1.85
N ALA A 15 -3.38 8.96 -2.22
CA ALA A 15 -2.11 9.53 -2.64
C ALA A 15 -1.48 8.74 -3.80
N ALA A 16 -0.54 9.38 -4.48
CA ALA A 16 0.30 8.76 -5.49
C ALA A 16 1.70 9.39 -5.50
N ALA A 17 2.71 8.63 -5.92
CA ALA A 17 4.08 9.08 -6.08
C ALA A 17 4.67 8.62 -7.42
N PHE A 18 5.46 9.48 -8.03
CA PHE A 18 6.26 9.16 -9.22
C PHE A 18 7.73 9.15 -8.82
N ASN A 19 8.36 7.99 -8.91
CA ASN A 19 9.77 7.82 -8.65
C ASN A 19 10.51 7.91 -9.99
N PHE A 20 11.20 9.03 -10.20
CA PHE A 20 11.95 9.33 -11.41
C PHE A 20 13.45 9.08 -11.24
N GLY A 21 14.23 9.30 -12.30
CA GLY A 21 15.70 9.27 -12.26
C GLY A 21 16.35 8.06 -12.95
N GLY A 22 15.55 7.13 -13.50
CA GLY A 22 16.04 6.00 -14.31
C GLY A 22 16.79 4.91 -13.55
N ASN A 23 17.23 5.17 -12.31
CA ASN A 23 17.85 4.20 -11.42
C ASN A 23 17.05 4.04 -10.13
N VAL A 24 15.74 3.77 -10.27
CA VAL A 24 14.85 3.65 -9.11
C VAL A 24 14.96 2.26 -8.52
N TRP A 25 15.63 2.17 -7.38
CA TRP A 25 15.60 1.00 -6.53
C TRP A 25 15.52 1.39 -5.05
N THR A 26 15.19 0.42 -4.20
CA THR A 26 14.93 0.66 -2.78
C THR A 26 15.64 -0.37 -1.92
N PHE A 27 16.20 0.07 -0.79
CA PHE A 27 16.60 -0.84 0.27
C PHE A 27 15.36 -1.47 0.94
N LYS A 28 15.57 -2.57 1.67
CA LYS A 28 14.53 -3.30 2.40
C LYS A 28 13.75 -2.39 3.36
N HIS A 29 12.43 -2.25 3.15
CA HIS A 29 11.58 -1.38 3.95
C HIS A 29 10.12 -1.87 4.01
N ARG A 30 9.32 -1.16 4.83
CA ARG A 30 7.85 -1.23 4.83
C ARG A 30 7.31 0.19 4.77
N ASP A 31 6.18 0.37 4.10
CA ASP A 31 5.46 1.64 4.14
C ASP A 31 4.56 1.68 5.37
N PHE A 32 5.16 1.73 6.56
CA PHE A 32 4.43 1.60 7.83
C PHE A 32 3.36 2.68 8.07
N GLN A 33 3.36 3.77 7.30
CA GLN A 33 2.34 4.81 7.36
C GLN A 33 1.11 4.52 6.48
N ASN A 34 1.23 3.59 5.53
CA ASN A 34 0.12 3.17 4.68
C ASN A 34 -0.90 2.36 5.46
N TRP A 35 -2.07 2.19 4.88
CA TRP A 35 -3.13 1.42 5.49
C TRP A 35 -2.78 -0.07 5.54
N THR A 36 -2.64 -0.61 6.75
CA THR A 36 -2.26 -2.01 7.02
C THR A 36 -3.21 -3.04 6.41
N PHE A 37 -4.47 -2.67 6.22
CA PHE A 37 -5.53 -3.55 5.72
C PHE A 37 -5.96 -3.18 4.29
N GLY A 38 -5.12 -2.43 3.57
CA GLY A 38 -5.36 -2.03 2.20
C GLY A 38 -4.23 -2.43 1.28
N TRP A 39 -4.52 -2.34 -0.01
CA TRP A 39 -3.53 -2.52 -1.07
C TRP A 39 -2.80 -1.21 -1.35
N CYS A 40 -1.56 -1.33 -1.81
CA CYS A 40 -0.82 -0.28 -2.49
C CYS A 40 -0.50 -0.78 -3.90
N ALA A 41 -0.70 0.07 -4.90
CA ALA A 41 -0.36 -0.25 -6.28
C ALA A 41 1.04 0.25 -6.61
N ILE A 42 1.83 -0.59 -7.25
CA ILE A 42 3.14 -0.25 -7.79
C ILE A 42 3.10 -0.61 -9.26
N THR A 43 3.46 0.35 -10.12
CA THR A 43 3.58 0.14 -11.57
C THR A 43 5.04 0.28 -11.97
N ALA A 44 5.54 -0.74 -12.68
CA ALA A 44 6.88 -0.72 -13.24
C ALA A 44 6.93 0.04 -14.57
N LEU A 45 7.88 0.97 -14.72
CA LEU A 45 8.08 1.75 -15.95
C LEU A 45 9.58 1.81 -16.28
N GLY A 46 9.88 2.08 -17.55
CA GLY A 46 11.26 2.13 -18.08
C GLY A 46 11.59 1.01 -19.07
N ASN A 47 12.87 0.81 -19.38
CA ASN A 47 13.35 -0.22 -20.29
C ASN A 47 14.45 -1.02 -19.58
N PHE A 48 14.14 -2.25 -19.20
CA PHE A 48 15.02 -3.12 -18.42
C PHE A 48 14.64 -4.59 -18.62
N ASP A 49 15.58 -5.50 -18.37
CA ASP A 49 15.31 -6.94 -18.34
C ASP A 49 14.85 -7.35 -16.94
N ALA A 50 13.55 -7.59 -16.77
CA ALA A 50 12.95 -7.92 -15.50
C ALA A 50 13.41 -9.26 -14.90
N THR A 51 14.07 -10.12 -15.68
CA THR A 51 14.66 -11.39 -15.20
C THR A 51 16.03 -11.21 -14.54
N GLN A 52 16.65 -10.04 -14.76
CA GLN A 52 18.02 -9.73 -14.29
C GLN A 52 18.09 -8.44 -13.46
N SER A 53 17.12 -7.54 -13.60
CA SER A 53 17.15 -6.21 -13.02
C SER A 53 15.81 -5.77 -12.43
N ALA A 54 15.87 -4.92 -11.40
CA ALA A 54 14.71 -4.29 -10.76
C ALA A 54 13.60 -5.26 -10.32
N GLN A 55 13.95 -6.51 -10.03
CA GLN A 55 13.05 -7.55 -9.53
C GLN A 55 12.48 -7.13 -8.18
N LEU A 56 11.20 -7.41 -7.96
CA LEU A 56 10.54 -7.13 -6.69
C LEU A 56 10.80 -8.27 -5.71
N ILE A 57 11.17 -7.93 -4.48
CA ILE A 57 11.40 -8.89 -3.40
C ILE A 57 10.32 -8.71 -2.35
N LEU A 58 9.59 -9.78 -2.03
CA LEU A 58 8.61 -9.85 -0.94
C LEU A 58 9.15 -10.78 0.15
N TRP A 59 9.70 -10.20 1.20
CA TRP A 59 10.59 -10.90 2.13
C TRP A 59 9.89 -11.96 2.98
N GLU A 60 8.74 -11.65 3.55
CA GLU A 60 7.96 -12.60 4.36
C GLU A 60 7.43 -13.77 3.53
N LEU A 61 7.16 -13.53 2.24
CA LEU A 61 6.71 -14.56 1.30
C LEU A 61 7.85 -15.39 0.71
N LYS A 62 9.11 -14.96 0.92
CA LYS A 62 10.32 -15.54 0.29
C LYS A 62 10.20 -15.59 -1.23
N LEU A 63 9.62 -14.55 -1.82
CA LEU A 63 9.41 -14.44 -3.27
C LEU A 63 10.31 -13.37 -3.87
N VAL A 64 10.91 -13.71 -5.01
CA VAL A 64 11.51 -12.78 -5.96
C VAL A 64 10.64 -12.85 -7.22
N ILE A 65 10.18 -11.70 -7.67
CA ILE A 65 9.23 -11.58 -8.77
C ILE A 65 9.89 -10.78 -9.88
N ASP A 66 9.99 -11.38 -11.07
CA ASP A 66 10.29 -10.66 -12.29
C ASP A 66 9.15 -9.67 -12.52
N PHE A 67 9.45 -8.37 -12.39
CA PHE A 67 8.44 -7.32 -12.38
C PHE A 67 8.56 -6.45 -13.63
N PRO A 68 7.93 -6.85 -14.75
CA PRO A 68 8.21 -6.28 -16.07
C PRO A 68 7.68 -4.86 -16.25
N HIS A 69 8.25 -4.16 -17.23
CA HIS A 69 7.74 -2.87 -17.69
C HIS A 69 6.22 -2.91 -17.96
N ALA A 70 5.54 -1.81 -17.62
CA ALA A 70 4.11 -1.60 -17.76
C ALA A 70 3.21 -2.59 -17.01
N SER A 71 3.77 -3.36 -16.07
CA SER A 71 2.98 -4.19 -15.16
C SER A 71 2.71 -3.48 -13.83
N THR A 72 1.57 -3.82 -13.23
CA THR A 72 1.15 -3.31 -11.92
C THR A 72 0.98 -4.47 -10.95
N ILE A 73 1.50 -4.32 -9.75
CA ILE A 73 1.27 -5.25 -8.64
C ILE A 73 0.58 -4.53 -7.48
N LEU A 74 -0.33 -5.24 -6.81
CA LEU A 74 -0.97 -4.82 -5.58
C LEU A 74 -0.31 -5.56 -4.42
N ILE A 75 0.23 -4.83 -3.43
CA ILE A 75 0.81 -5.42 -2.22
C ILE A 75 0.29 -4.74 -0.94
N PRO A 76 0.19 -5.46 0.19
CA PRO A 76 -0.08 -4.85 1.49
C PRO A 76 1.22 -4.24 2.03
N SER A 77 1.65 -3.11 1.46
CA SER A 77 3.01 -2.56 1.63
C SER A 77 3.36 -2.12 3.06
N ALA A 78 2.35 -1.91 3.91
CA ALA A 78 2.50 -1.64 5.33
C ALA A 78 2.79 -2.91 6.17
N VAL A 79 2.47 -4.10 5.66
CA VAL A 79 2.62 -5.40 6.36
C VAL A 79 3.81 -6.18 5.84
N ILE A 80 3.94 -6.26 4.51
CA ILE A 80 5.01 -7.03 3.86
C ILE A 80 6.22 -6.13 3.66
N THR A 81 7.35 -6.58 4.21
CA THR A 81 8.64 -5.98 3.91
C THR A 81 8.98 -6.25 2.46
N HIS A 82 9.35 -5.20 1.74
CA HIS A 82 9.64 -5.29 0.33
C HIS A 82 10.83 -4.41 -0.05
N SER A 83 11.39 -4.73 -1.21
CA SER A 83 12.45 -3.99 -1.87
C SER A 83 12.45 -4.37 -3.35
N ASN A 84 13.30 -3.74 -4.15
CA ASN A 84 13.64 -4.23 -5.47
C ASN A 84 15.16 -4.33 -5.61
N THR A 85 15.62 -5.19 -6.50
CA THR A 85 17.04 -5.31 -6.79
C THR A 85 17.56 -4.02 -7.46
N PRO A 86 18.87 -3.72 -7.34
CA PRO A 86 19.46 -2.61 -8.07
C PRO A 86 19.19 -2.68 -9.57
N VAL A 87 19.08 -1.51 -10.20
CA VAL A 87 18.96 -1.42 -11.66
C VAL A 87 20.31 -1.77 -12.28
N ALA A 88 20.32 -2.61 -13.31
CA ALA A 88 21.53 -3.05 -13.98
C ALA A 88 22.12 -1.92 -14.81
N GLU A 89 23.40 -2.02 -15.15
CA GLU A 89 24.04 -1.03 -16.01
C GLU A 89 23.39 -1.01 -17.39
N GLY A 90 23.02 0.19 -17.86
CA GLY A 90 22.32 0.38 -19.14
C GLY A 90 20.79 0.27 -19.05
N ASP A 91 20.27 -0.34 -17.99
CA ASP A 91 18.83 -0.42 -17.75
C ASP A 91 18.29 0.90 -17.18
N ILE A 92 17.02 1.19 -17.51
CA ILE A 92 16.30 2.36 -17.04
C ILE A 92 15.03 1.89 -16.34
N ARG A 93 14.90 2.20 -15.06
CA ARG A 93 13.69 1.93 -14.28
C ARG A 93 13.22 3.18 -13.53
N THR A 94 11.94 3.52 -13.71
CA THR A 94 11.18 4.52 -12.94
C THR A 94 9.86 3.92 -12.47
N SER A 95 9.25 4.34 -11.36
CA SER A 95 8.01 3.71 -10.88
C SER A 95 6.90 4.72 -10.61
N PHE A 96 5.66 4.23 -10.69
CA PHE A 96 4.49 4.96 -10.25
C PHE A 96 3.81 4.16 -9.13
N THR A 97 3.57 4.79 -8.00
CA THR A 97 2.93 4.14 -6.85
C THR A 97 1.66 4.88 -6.42
N GLN A 98 0.69 4.14 -5.92
CA GLN A 98 -0.57 4.66 -5.39
C GLN A 98 -0.89 3.98 -4.07
N TYR A 99 -1.27 4.77 -3.07
CA TYR A 99 -1.44 4.30 -1.69
C TYR A 99 -2.37 5.23 -0.91
N THR A 100 -2.79 4.79 0.27
CA THR A 100 -3.58 5.61 1.19
C THR A 100 -2.99 5.50 2.60
N ALA A 101 -2.72 6.65 3.22
CA ALA A 101 -2.20 6.70 4.58
C ALA A 101 -3.22 6.13 5.58
N GLY A 102 -2.77 5.26 6.48
CA GLY A 102 -3.63 4.65 7.49
C GLY A 102 -4.22 5.67 8.49
N ALA A 103 -3.54 6.80 8.67
CA ALA A 103 -4.01 7.89 9.51
C ALA A 103 -5.35 8.50 9.04
N ILE A 104 -5.63 8.44 7.73
CA ILE A 104 -6.90 8.94 7.16
C ILE A 104 -8.07 8.10 7.68
N PHE A 105 -7.94 6.77 7.64
CA PHE A 105 -8.97 5.86 8.16
C PHE A 105 -9.19 6.04 9.65
N ARG A 106 -8.11 6.14 10.42
CA ARG A 106 -8.18 6.42 11.87
C ARG A 106 -8.91 7.74 12.17
N TRP A 107 -8.64 8.79 11.38
CA TRP A 107 -9.30 10.08 11.55
C TRP A 107 -10.81 10.00 11.28
N VAL A 108 -11.22 9.27 10.22
CA VAL A 108 -12.64 9.03 9.93
C VAL A 108 -13.32 8.24 11.03
N GLU A 109 -12.70 7.15 11.51
CA GLU A 109 -13.21 6.30 12.59
C GLU A 109 -13.37 7.06 13.92
N ASN A 110 -12.54 8.09 14.13
CA ASN A 110 -12.61 8.99 15.26
C ASN A 110 -13.68 10.09 15.12
N GLY A 111 -14.52 10.03 14.08
CA GLY A 111 -15.53 11.04 13.82
C GLY A 111 -14.91 12.34 13.30
N CYS A 112 -13.92 12.22 12.40
CA CYS A 112 -13.21 13.34 11.81
C CYS A 112 -12.37 14.14 12.83
N LEU A 113 -11.80 13.45 13.82
CA LEU A 113 -10.97 14.04 14.87
C LEU A 113 -9.60 13.36 14.93
N THR A 114 -8.57 14.13 15.29
CA THR A 114 -7.31 13.54 15.75
C THR A 114 -7.56 12.73 17.01
N GLU A 115 -6.68 11.77 17.32
CA GLU A 115 -6.81 10.96 18.53
C GLU A 115 -6.81 11.84 19.80
N ASP A 116 -5.98 12.88 19.83
CA ASP A 116 -5.95 13.87 20.92
C ASP A 116 -7.26 14.65 21.05
N ASN A 117 -7.86 15.05 19.93
CA ASN A 117 -9.14 15.77 19.94
C ASN A 117 -10.28 14.85 20.35
N LEU A 118 -10.29 13.59 19.89
CA LEU A 118 -11.26 12.59 20.33
C LEU A 118 -11.14 12.36 21.84
N LYS A 119 -9.93 12.20 22.37
CA LYS A 119 -9.69 11.98 23.80
C LYS A 119 -10.25 13.12 24.66
N LYS A 120 -10.16 14.37 24.18
CA LYS A 120 -10.71 15.54 24.87
C LYS A 120 -12.22 15.67 24.72
N ALA A 121 -12.75 15.43 23.52
CA ALA A 121 -14.16 15.62 23.21
C ALA A 121 -15.05 14.46 23.71
N ASP A 122 -14.56 13.23 23.65
CA ASP A 122 -15.26 12.01 24.04
C ASP A 122 -14.29 10.95 24.64
N PRO A 123 -13.95 11.07 25.93
CA PRO A 123 -13.06 10.13 26.60
C PRO A 123 -13.59 8.69 26.65
N VAL A 124 -14.92 8.50 26.59
CA VAL A 124 -15.55 7.17 26.64
C VAL A 124 -15.29 6.45 25.32
N ARG A 125 -15.59 7.11 24.19
CA ARG A 125 -15.31 6.57 22.85
C ARG A 125 -13.82 6.36 22.61
N TYR A 126 -12.97 7.27 23.09
CA TYR A 126 -11.51 7.07 23.05
C TYR A 126 -11.10 5.77 23.76
N ARG A 127 -11.61 5.50 24.96
CA ARG A 127 -11.31 4.25 25.68
C ARG A 127 -11.79 3.01 24.93
N GLN A 128 -13.00 3.04 24.38
CA GLN A 128 -13.53 1.95 23.56
C GLN A 128 -12.64 1.69 22.34
N MET A 129 -12.29 2.74 21.59
CA MET A 129 -11.40 2.64 20.43
C MET A 129 -10.04 2.01 20.81
N MET A 130 -9.47 2.40 21.95
CA MET A 130 -8.20 1.83 22.43
C MET A 130 -8.32 0.34 22.77
N GLN A 131 -9.46 -0.11 23.31
CA GLN A 131 -9.72 -1.53 23.57
C GLN A 131 -9.92 -2.31 22.26
N ASP A 132 -10.63 -1.73 21.29
CA ASP A 132 -10.89 -2.34 19.99
C ASP A 132 -9.61 -2.55 19.16
N LYS A 133 -8.53 -1.82 19.42
CA LYS A 133 -7.24 -2.02 18.73
C LYS A 133 -6.74 -3.46 18.87
N ALA A 134 -7.02 -4.14 19.99
CA ALA A 134 -6.59 -5.52 20.21
C ALA A 134 -7.28 -6.54 19.28
N THR A 135 -8.53 -6.30 18.90
CA THR A 135 -9.33 -7.20 18.03
C THR A 135 -9.42 -6.71 16.59
N ALA A 136 -8.96 -5.48 16.32
CA ALA A 136 -9.02 -4.84 15.02
C ALA A 136 -8.34 -5.64 13.91
N VAL A 137 -7.23 -6.33 14.21
CA VAL A 137 -6.51 -7.14 13.22
C VAL A 137 -7.39 -8.26 12.68
N SER A 138 -7.94 -9.11 13.57
CA SER A 138 -8.80 -10.24 13.17
C SER A 138 -10.03 -9.77 12.38
N ARG A 139 -10.65 -8.68 12.80
CA ARG A 139 -11.82 -8.12 12.09
C ARG A 139 -11.45 -7.62 10.68
N ARG A 140 -10.31 -6.94 10.55
CA ARG A 140 -9.94 -6.28 9.30
C ARG A 140 -9.20 -7.19 8.32
N LEU A 141 -8.67 -8.33 8.77
CA LEU A 141 -8.19 -9.37 7.86
C LEU A 141 -9.32 -9.87 6.93
N GLY A 142 -10.57 -9.88 7.41
CA GLY A 142 -11.74 -10.18 6.58
C GLY A 142 -12.07 -9.12 5.51
N LEU A 143 -11.29 -8.04 5.38
CA LEU A 143 -11.42 -7.10 4.27
C LEU A 143 -10.66 -7.56 3.01
N TYR A 144 -9.74 -8.51 3.15
CA TYR A 144 -9.06 -9.12 2.01
C TYR A 144 -9.92 -10.22 1.41
N SER A 145 -9.98 -10.27 0.08
CA SER A 145 -10.56 -11.41 -0.63
C SER A 145 -9.77 -12.67 -0.34
N THR A 146 -10.48 -13.76 -0.15
CA THR A 146 -9.93 -15.12 -0.13
C THR A 146 -9.60 -15.57 -1.56
N VAL A 147 -8.76 -16.59 -1.69
CA VAL A 147 -8.46 -17.20 -2.99
C VAL A 147 -9.73 -17.76 -3.63
N ASP A 148 -10.59 -18.41 -2.84
CA ASP A 148 -11.85 -18.98 -3.33
C ASP A 148 -12.80 -17.91 -3.86
N GLU A 149 -12.93 -16.77 -3.17
CA GLU A 149 -13.72 -15.64 -3.66
C GLU A 149 -13.17 -15.11 -4.99
N LEU A 150 -11.85 -14.98 -5.14
CA LEU A 150 -11.25 -14.53 -6.40
C LEU A 150 -11.46 -15.54 -7.53
N LEU A 151 -11.34 -16.84 -7.26
CA LEU A 151 -11.56 -17.89 -8.24
C LEU A 151 -13.02 -17.93 -8.71
N SER A 152 -13.97 -17.73 -7.79
CA SER A 152 -15.40 -17.69 -8.12
C SER A 152 -15.80 -16.54 -9.05
N MET A 153 -14.95 -15.53 -9.21
CA MET A 153 -15.17 -14.41 -10.14
C MET A 153 -14.69 -14.71 -11.57
N LEU A 154 -13.98 -15.81 -11.78
CA LEU A 154 -13.46 -16.23 -13.09
C LEU A 154 -14.39 -17.24 -13.79
N GLU A 155 -15.40 -17.75 -13.08
CA GLU A 155 -16.46 -18.63 -13.60
C GLU A 155 -17.64 -17.81 -14.15
#